data_AF-A0A1J5TVN3-F1
#
_entry.id   AF-A0A1J5TVN3-F1
#
_cell.length_a   1.000
_cell.length_b   1.000
_cell.length_c   1.000
_cell.angle_alpha   90.00
_cell.angle_beta   90.00
_cell.angle_gamma   90.00
#
_symmetry.space_group_name_H-M   'P 1'
#
loop_
_entity.id
_entity.type
_entity.pdbx_description
1 polymer ?
#
loop_
_entity_poly.entity_id
_entity_poly.type
_entity_poly.pdbx_seq_one_letter_code
_entity_poly.pdbx_strand_id
1 'polypeptide(L)'
;MNPNCERELFLNNGDIAEKAHIVPHCNTADDSFKNLILLCPNCHTDFDKNSAFDAEEVKNWKNIRQKQLLKIFAQKFDTFDELEETVKPILYANKTIYENYYLIKENPKLWKKFEEKILINNQKLKLLFNENKKLFQKNQNKDFSNLAVINQLILHIDEFRDTREDDEKIRSVLFPTEINSMFGLKPIDGNMLPSVEALECLIENLQQDDKFIEISLGIEKPYIAYKKEDKFITLFLDDTPKIRQMYFIEYCFKSTGVRLKNLNFALQYLNKNNIQFAIENYKNLTDIVIKDKPFKFIYKYCLSKADLIAFAPQKDLTIINLHNWNSSSCISNEAYIQAEIMSINLWTIDNFFIYIHQV
;
A
#
# COMPACT_ATOMS: atom_id res chain seq x y z
N MET A 1 9.24 24.54 -25.62
CA MET A 1 8.39 25.73 -25.82
C MET A 1 9.05 26.93 -25.18
N ASN A 2 8.96 28.08 -25.84
CA ASN A 2 9.25 29.37 -25.24
C ASN A 2 8.32 29.60 -24.02
N PRO A 3 8.87 29.80 -22.79
CA PRO A 3 8.06 29.99 -21.58
C PRO A 3 7.21 31.25 -21.59
N ASN A 4 7.57 32.26 -22.39
CA ASN A 4 6.84 33.51 -22.53
C ASN A 4 5.77 33.46 -23.63
N CYS A 5 5.65 32.33 -24.33
CA CYS A 5 4.67 32.14 -25.38
C CYS A 5 3.46 31.37 -24.82
N GLU A 6 2.34 32.06 -24.70
CA GLU A 6 1.07 31.51 -24.19
C GLU A 6 0.21 30.87 -25.29
N ARG A 7 0.72 30.76 -26.52
CA ARG A 7 -0.04 30.14 -27.61
C ARG A 7 -0.30 28.67 -27.33
N GLU A 8 -1.55 28.28 -27.45
CA GLU A 8 -1.97 26.89 -27.46
C GLU A 8 -1.42 26.21 -28.72
N LEU A 9 -0.56 25.22 -28.53
CA LEU A 9 0.10 24.52 -29.65
C LEU A 9 -0.69 23.32 -30.16
N PHE A 10 -1.55 22.76 -29.31
CA PHE A 10 -2.32 21.56 -29.59
C PHE A 10 -3.79 21.94 -29.72
N LEU A 11 -4.33 21.85 -30.92
CA LEU A 11 -5.66 22.34 -31.26
C LEU A 11 -6.50 21.21 -31.86
N ASN A 12 -7.79 21.17 -31.54
CA ASN A 12 -8.70 20.11 -32.01
C ASN A 12 -8.78 19.99 -33.55
N ASN A 13 -8.42 21.04 -34.29
CA ASN A 13 -8.50 21.11 -35.75
C ASN A 13 -7.13 21.18 -36.44
N GLY A 14 -6.07 20.70 -35.78
CA GLY A 14 -4.72 20.63 -36.33
C GLY A 14 -3.73 21.37 -35.45
N ASP A 15 -2.78 20.61 -34.90
CA ASP A 15 -1.72 21.15 -34.06
C ASP A 15 -0.82 22.08 -34.86
N ILE A 16 -0.48 23.23 -34.29
CA ILE A 16 0.46 24.21 -34.85
C ILE A 16 1.85 24.05 -34.24
N ALA A 17 2.09 22.95 -33.52
CA ALA A 17 3.36 22.66 -32.88
C ALA A 17 4.39 22.23 -33.93
N GLU A 18 5.50 22.96 -34.01
CA GLU A 18 6.63 22.63 -34.88
C GLU A 18 7.77 22.07 -34.03
N LYS A 19 8.32 20.93 -34.45
CA LYS A 19 9.48 20.29 -33.83
C LYS A 19 10.75 20.81 -34.49
N ALA A 20 11.64 21.37 -33.69
CA ALA A 20 12.92 21.91 -34.14
C ALA A 20 14.09 21.25 -33.39
N HIS A 21 15.25 21.18 -34.05
CA HIS A 21 16.52 20.89 -33.39
C HIS A 21 17.11 22.19 -32.83
N ILE A 22 17.55 22.18 -31.58
CA ILE A 22 18.18 23.34 -30.93
C ILE A 22 19.59 23.57 -31.51
N VAL A 23 20.31 22.49 -31.77
CA VAL A 23 21.51 22.48 -32.61
C VAL A 23 21.17 21.74 -33.90
N PRO A 24 21.34 22.35 -35.09
CA PRO A 24 20.92 21.74 -36.35
C PRO A 24 21.46 20.32 -36.53
N HIS A 25 20.58 19.41 -36.97
CA HIS A 25 20.93 18.00 -37.17
C HIS A 25 22.11 17.83 -38.15
N CYS A 26 22.21 18.67 -39.19
CA CYS A 26 23.32 18.63 -40.14
C CYS A 26 24.70 18.86 -39.49
N ASN A 27 24.75 19.48 -38.30
CA ASN A 27 26.00 19.78 -37.60
C ASN A 27 26.40 18.68 -36.59
N THR A 28 25.43 17.94 -36.03
CA THR A 28 25.69 17.03 -34.90
C THR A 28 25.10 15.63 -35.06
N ALA A 29 24.17 15.44 -35.99
CA ALA A 29 23.30 14.26 -36.11
C ALA A 29 22.57 13.89 -34.80
N ASP A 30 22.40 14.85 -33.87
CA ASP A 30 21.80 14.61 -32.55
C ASP A 30 20.28 14.76 -32.59
N ASP A 31 19.57 13.63 -32.64
CA ASP A 31 18.10 13.55 -32.54
C ASP A 31 17.61 13.28 -31.10
N SER A 32 18.47 13.45 -30.10
CA SER A 32 18.10 13.19 -28.71
C SER A 32 16.98 14.12 -28.26
N PHE A 33 16.17 13.64 -27.32
CA PHE A 33 15.17 14.47 -26.65
C PHE A 33 15.77 15.76 -26.10
N LYS A 34 17.05 15.78 -25.68
CA LYS A 34 17.73 16.98 -25.19
C LYS A 34 17.87 18.05 -26.28
N ASN A 35 18.17 17.64 -27.52
CA ASN A 35 18.34 18.53 -28.66
C ASN A 35 17.04 18.92 -29.37
N LEU A 36 15.91 18.27 -29.07
CA LEU A 36 14.62 18.58 -29.69
C LEU A 36 13.78 19.56 -28.86
N ILE A 37 13.06 20.48 -29.51
CA ILE A 37 12.11 21.38 -28.86
C ILE A 37 10.84 21.56 -29.69
N LEU A 38 9.69 21.71 -29.02
CA LEU A 38 8.43 22.13 -29.64
C LEU A 38 8.22 23.64 -29.50
N LEU A 39 7.86 24.29 -30.61
CA LEU A 39 7.63 25.73 -30.74
C LEU A 39 6.34 26.00 -31.55
N CYS A 40 5.75 27.20 -31.41
CA CYS A 40 4.75 27.66 -32.38
C CYS A 40 5.46 28.17 -33.66
N PRO A 41 4.75 28.37 -34.77
CA PRO A 41 5.38 28.78 -36.04
C PRO A 41 6.14 30.11 -35.93
N ASN A 42 5.63 31.05 -35.12
CA ASN A 42 6.29 32.33 -34.89
C ASN A 42 7.60 32.14 -34.11
N CYS A 43 7.55 31.45 -32.95
CA CYS A 43 8.75 31.22 -32.16
C CYS A 43 9.79 30.37 -32.90
N HIS A 44 9.34 29.46 -33.76
CA HIS A 44 10.24 28.67 -34.60
C HIS A 44 10.90 29.54 -35.67
N THR A 45 10.13 30.37 -36.38
CA THR A 45 10.67 31.34 -37.35
C THR A 45 11.66 32.30 -36.70
N ASP A 46 11.33 32.81 -35.51
CA ASP A 46 12.18 33.75 -34.78
C ASP A 46 13.49 33.11 -34.34
N PHE A 47 13.46 31.84 -33.97
CA PHE A 47 14.64 31.07 -33.61
C PHE A 47 15.50 30.72 -34.84
N ASP A 48 14.90 30.13 -35.86
CA ASP A 48 15.62 29.53 -36.99
C ASP A 48 16.04 30.55 -38.06
N LYS A 49 15.20 31.56 -38.33
CA LYS A 49 15.42 32.51 -39.45
C LYS A 49 15.83 33.90 -39.00
N ASN A 50 15.25 34.39 -37.89
CA ASN A 50 15.50 35.75 -37.43
C ASN A 50 16.65 35.85 -36.42
N SER A 51 17.19 34.71 -35.95
CA SER A 51 18.22 34.63 -34.92
C SER A 51 17.88 35.46 -33.68
N ALA A 52 16.59 35.55 -33.34
CA ALA A 52 16.10 36.35 -32.22
C ALA A 52 16.44 35.74 -30.87
N PHE A 53 16.77 34.44 -30.85
CA PHE A 53 17.13 33.66 -29.67
C PHE A 53 18.31 32.76 -30.02
N ASP A 54 19.24 32.58 -29.09
CA ASP A 54 20.35 31.64 -29.26
C ASP A 54 20.03 30.24 -28.72
N ALA A 55 20.88 29.26 -29.07
CA ALA A 55 20.70 27.87 -28.68
C ALA A 55 20.78 27.64 -27.16
N GLU A 56 21.50 28.48 -26.41
CA GLU A 56 21.60 28.37 -24.96
C GLU A 56 20.31 28.87 -24.29
N GLU A 57 19.75 29.96 -24.79
CA GLU A 57 18.46 30.48 -24.36
C GLU A 57 17.34 29.46 -24.60
N VAL A 58 17.30 28.85 -25.79
CA VAL A 58 16.32 27.81 -26.13
C VAL A 58 16.52 26.53 -25.31
N LYS A 59 17.75 26.16 -24.96
CA LYS A 59 18.00 25.10 -23.97
C LYS A 59 17.44 25.48 -22.60
N ASN A 60 17.65 26.72 -22.16
CA ASN A 60 17.14 27.21 -20.88
C ASN A 60 15.60 27.24 -20.85
N TRP A 61 14.93 27.53 -21.96
CA TRP A 61 13.47 27.44 -22.07
C TRP A 61 12.94 26.06 -21.68
N LYS A 62 13.61 24.98 -22.08
CA LYS A 62 13.23 23.62 -21.68
C LYS A 62 13.39 23.41 -20.18
N ASN A 63 14.46 23.93 -19.60
CA ASN A 63 14.68 23.87 -18.15
C ASN A 63 13.59 24.65 -17.38
N ILE A 64 13.24 25.85 -17.85
CA ILE A 64 12.15 26.65 -17.26
C ILE A 64 10.82 25.90 -17.35
N ARG A 65 10.49 25.35 -18.53
CA ARG A 65 9.24 24.61 -18.74
C ARG A 65 9.19 23.35 -17.89
N GLN A 66 10.31 22.64 -17.74
CA GLN A 66 10.43 21.50 -16.84
C GLN A 66 10.17 21.93 -15.39
N LYS A 67 10.76 23.04 -14.93
CA LYS A 67 10.50 23.58 -13.58
C LYS A 67 9.03 23.96 -13.39
N GLN A 68 8.38 24.56 -14.39
CA GLN A 68 6.94 24.87 -14.34
C GLN A 68 6.09 23.60 -14.23
N LEU A 69 6.40 22.57 -15.02
CA LEU A 69 5.71 21.28 -14.95
C LEU A 69 5.90 20.61 -13.59
N LEU A 70 7.11 20.68 -13.02
CA LEU A 70 7.38 20.18 -11.67
C LEU A 70 6.54 20.91 -10.61
N LYS A 71 6.39 22.24 -10.71
CA LYS A 71 5.52 22.99 -9.78
C LYS A 71 4.05 22.55 -9.82
N ILE A 72 3.56 22.11 -10.97
CA ILE A 72 2.15 21.71 -11.16
C ILE A 72 1.93 20.24 -10.79
N PHE A 73 2.82 19.35 -11.25
CA PHE A 73 2.60 17.90 -11.17
C PHE A 73 3.42 17.19 -10.09
N ALA A 74 4.34 17.90 -9.44
CA ALA A 74 5.16 17.39 -8.35
C ALA A 74 4.73 18.06 -7.02
N GLN A 75 3.41 18.13 -6.81
CA GLN A 75 2.86 18.66 -5.57
C GLN A 75 3.30 17.78 -4.39
N LYS A 76 3.77 18.44 -3.33
CA LYS A 76 4.10 17.80 -2.08
C LYS A 76 2.87 17.82 -1.17
N PHE A 77 2.61 16.68 -0.55
CA PHE A 77 1.52 16.48 0.40
C PHE A 77 2.07 16.27 1.81
N ASP A 78 1.22 16.57 2.77
CA ASP A 78 1.55 16.39 4.18
C ASP A 78 1.04 15.05 4.70
N THR A 79 -0.08 14.57 4.16
CA THR A 79 -0.67 13.29 4.54
C THR A 79 -0.75 12.33 3.36
N PHE A 80 -0.78 11.03 3.66
CA PHE A 80 -1.01 10.01 2.65
C PHE A 80 -2.42 10.12 2.04
N ASP A 81 -3.40 10.61 2.80
CA ASP A 81 -4.78 10.76 2.33
C ASP A 81 -4.88 11.78 1.19
N GLU A 82 -4.24 12.95 1.32
CA GLU A 82 -4.16 13.95 0.25
C GLU A 82 -3.49 13.39 -1.02
N LEU A 83 -2.41 12.60 -0.84
CA LEU A 83 -1.75 11.91 -1.94
C LEU A 83 -2.67 10.87 -2.57
N GLU A 84 -3.39 10.09 -1.76
CA GLU A 84 -4.33 9.05 -2.21
C GLU A 84 -5.46 9.66 -3.06
N GLU A 85 -6.07 10.76 -2.63
CA GLU A 85 -7.10 11.48 -3.38
C GLU A 85 -6.64 11.91 -4.78
N THR A 86 -5.37 12.34 -4.89
CA THR A 86 -4.79 12.77 -6.17
C THR A 86 -4.37 11.59 -7.05
N VAL A 87 -3.77 10.56 -6.47
CA VAL A 87 -3.17 9.43 -7.18
C VAL A 87 -4.19 8.39 -7.61
N LYS A 88 -5.18 8.11 -6.76
CA LYS A 88 -6.17 7.04 -6.98
C LYS A 88 -6.94 7.18 -8.29
N PRO A 89 -7.44 8.38 -8.69
CA PRO A 89 -8.10 8.56 -9.99
C PRO A 89 -7.18 8.29 -11.18
N ILE A 90 -5.88 8.64 -11.07
CA ILE A 90 -4.90 8.43 -12.14
C ILE A 90 -4.61 6.94 -12.31
N LEU A 91 -4.38 6.22 -11.21
CA LEU A 91 -4.21 4.77 -11.21
C LEU A 91 -5.44 4.04 -11.73
N TYR A 92 -6.64 4.46 -11.29
CA TYR A 92 -7.91 3.91 -11.79
C TYR A 92 -8.04 4.08 -13.30
N ALA A 93 -7.78 5.29 -13.82
CA ALA A 93 -7.83 5.55 -15.26
C ALA A 93 -6.85 4.66 -16.04
N ASN A 94 -5.61 4.51 -15.55
CA ASN A 94 -4.62 3.63 -16.18
C ASN A 94 -5.08 2.17 -16.18
N LYS A 95 -5.58 1.68 -15.05
CA LYS A 95 -6.13 0.33 -14.90
C LYS A 95 -7.29 0.09 -15.88
N THR A 96 -8.25 1.01 -15.95
CA THR A 96 -9.39 0.92 -16.88
C THR A 96 -8.94 0.91 -18.34
N ILE A 97 -7.97 1.74 -18.72
CA ILE A 97 -7.45 1.74 -20.10
C ILE A 97 -6.77 0.40 -20.42
N TYR A 98 -5.91 -0.07 -19.52
CA TYR A 98 -5.20 -1.34 -19.69
C TYR A 98 -6.17 -2.52 -19.80
N GLU A 99 -7.13 -2.63 -18.89
CA GLU A 99 -8.11 -3.71 -18.88
C GLU A 99 -8.98 -3.69 -20.16
N ASN A 100 -9.47 -2.52 -20.58
CA ASN A 100 -10.41 -2.43 -21.70
C ASN A 100 -9.76 -2.45 -23.09
N TYR A 101 -8.54 -1.93 -23.24
CA TYR A 101 -7.93 -1.74 -24.56
C TYR A 101 -6.67 -2.57 -24.79
N TYR A 102 -6.01 -3.08 -23.73
CA TYR A 102 -4.86 -3.97 -23.86
C TYR A 102 -5.22 -5.43 -23.61
N LEU A 103 -5.90 -5.74 -22.50
CA LEU A 103 -6.22 -7.11 -22.11
C LEU A 103 -7.37 -7.72 -22.92
N ILE A 104 -8.46 -6.97 -23.10
CA ILE A 104 -9.57 -7.36 -23.99
C ILE A 104 -9.08 -7.17 -25.43
N LYS A 105 -8.38 -8.19 -25.93
CA LYS A 105 -7.85 -8.21 -27.29
C LYS A 105 -8.99 -8.06 -28.29
N GLU A 106 -9.00 -6.96 -29.05
CA GLU A 106 -9.41 -6.91 -30.47
C GLU A 106 -9.22 -5.55 -31.18
N ASN A 107 -8.40 -4.61 -30.67
CA ASN A 107 -8.16 -3.37 -31.45
C ASN A 107 -6.85 -2.62 -31.15
N PRO A 108 -5.74 -2.96 -31.84
CA PRO A 108 -4.46 -2.25 -31.72
C PRO A 108 -4.55 -0.74 -32.02
N LYS A 109 -5.49 -0.31 -32.87
CA LYS A 109 -5.67 1.12 -33.18
C LYS A 109 -6.22 1.89 -31.98
N LEU A 110 -7.17 1.29 -31.24
CA LEU A 110 -7.69 1.90 -30.01
C LEU A 110 -6.63 1.90 -28.91
N TRP A 111 -5.85 0.82 -28.75
CA TRP A 111 -4.73 0.81 -27.83
C TRP A 111 -3.78 1.98 -28.08
N LYS A 112 -3.33 2.16 -29.34
CA LYS A 112 -2.40 3.25 -29.71
C LYS A 112 -2.96 4.63 -29.34
N LYS A 113 -4.27 4.83 -29.47
CA LYS A 113 -4.95 6.09 -29.10
C LYS A 113 -4.95 6.32 -27.58
N PHE A 114 -5.14 5.29 -26.76
CA PHE A 114 -5.27 5.43 -25.31
C PHE A 114 -3.96 5.24 -24.54
N GLU A 115 -2.95 4.60 -25.14
CA GLU A 115 -1.61 4.43 -24.59
C GLU A 115 -0.96 5.79 -24.26
N GLU A 116 -1.18 6.81 -25.10
CA GLU A 116 -0.70 8.18 -24.86
C GLU A 116 -1.16 8.73 -23.50
N LYS A 117 -2.41 8.42 -23.12
CA LYS A 117 -2.95 8.82 -21.81
C LYS A 117 -2.27 8.09 -20.66
N ILE A 118 -1.92 6.81 -20.84
CA ILE A 118 -1.13 6.05 -19.84
C ILE A 118 0.26 6.68 -19.68
N LEU A 119 0.92 7.09 -20.76
CA LEU A 119 2.25 7.72 -20.68
C LEU A 119 2.22 9.03 -19.91
N ILE A 120 1.22 9.88 -20.17
CA ILE A 120 1.02 11.14 -19.45
C ILE A 120 0.76 10.87 -17.96
N ASN A 121 -0.15 9.93 -17.67
CA ASN A 121 -0.49 9.56 -16.30
C ASN A 121 0.70 8.96 -15.55
N ASN A 122 1.48 8.09 -16.19
CA ASN A 122 2.70 7.52 -15.63
C ASN A 122 3.71 8.59 -15.27
N GLN A 123 3.89 9.60 -16.13
CA GLN A 123 4.80 10.71 -15.82
C GLN A 123 4.30 11.52 -14.61
N LYS A 124 3.00 11.79 -14.51
CA LYS A 124 2.41 12.45 -13.32
C LYS A 124 2.64 11.62 -12.05
N LEU A 125 2.31 10.34 -12.09
CA LEU A 125 2.51 9.41 -10.98
C LEU A 125 3.98 9.38 -10.54
N LYS A 126 4.91 9.27 -11.50
CA LYS A 126 6.35 9.29 -11.21
C LYS A 126 6.78 10.57 -10.50
N LEU A 127 6.29 11.74 -10.90
CA LEU A 127 6.61 13.01 -10.24
C LEU A 127 6.02 13.07 -8.82
N LEU A 128 4.74 12.77 -8.67
CA LEU A 128 4.05 12.74 -7.38
C LEU A 128 4.75 11.80 -6.39
N PHE A 129 5.07 10.57 -6.81
CA PHE A 129 5.74 9.61 -5.92
C PHE A 129 7.16 10.00 -5.55
N ASN A 130 7.90 10.65 -6.46
CA ASN A 130 9.26 11.08 -6.14
C ASN A 130 9.29 12.20 -5.09
N GLU A 131 8.37 13.16 -5.16
CA GLU A 131 8.28 14.24 -4.17
C GLU A 131 7.68 13.79 -2.83
N ASN A 132 6.90 12.70 -2.83
CA ASN A 132 6.15 12.23 -1.67
C ASN A 132 6.66 10.91 -1.07
N LYS A 133 7.92 10.53 -1.33
CA LYS A 133 8.51 9.27 -0.80
C LYS A 133 8.40 9.12 0.72
N LYS A 134 8.39 10.24 1.46
CA LYS A 134 8.24 10.26 2.93
C LYS A 134 6.91 9.66 3.42
N LEU A 135 5.88 9.65 2.59
CA LEU A 135 4.54 9.20 2.95
C LEU A 135 4.37 7.68 2.86
N PHE A 136 5.40 6.96 2.41
CA PHE A 136 5.36 5.51 2.26
C PHE A 136 6.19 4.82 3.32
N GLN A 137 5.63 3.74 3.85
CA GLN A 137 6.31 2.88 4.80
C GLN A 137 7.62 2.33 4.19
N LYS A 138 8.71 2.43 4.95
CA LYS A 138 10.04 1.91 4.57
C LYS A 138 10.46 0.77 5.49
N ASN A 139 10.91 -0.33 4.91
CA ASN A 139 11.54 -1.45 5.62
C ASN A 139 12.93 -1.74 5.02
N GLN A 140 13.83 -2.35 5.80
CA GLN A 140 15.13 -2.83 5.33
C GLN A 140 14.97 -3.97 4.31
N ASN A 141 14.04 -4.88 4.57
CA ASN A 141 13.65 -5.90 3.60
C ASN A 141 12.61 -5.30 2.63
N LYS A 142 12.93 -5.34 1.34
CA LYS A 142 12.11 -4.76 0.27
C LYS A 142 10.73 -5.42 0.16
N ASP A 143 10.61 -6.71 0.46
CA ASP A 143 9.35 -7.46 0.39
C ASP A 143 8.31 -6.94 1.42
N PHE A 144 8.81 -6.29 2.48
CA PHE A 144 8.00 -5.68 3.54
C PHE A 144 7.97 -4.15 3.47
N SER A 145 8.27 -3.55 2.31
CA SER A 145 8.43 -2.10 2.16
C SER A 145 7.50 -1.54 1.08
N ASN A 146 6.53 -0.70 1.49
CA ASN A 146 5.67 -0.01 0.52
C ASN A 146 6.45 0.97 -0.36
N LEU A 147 7.49 1.61 0.19
CA LEU A 147 8.40 2.45 -0.58
C LEU A 147 9.15 1.65 -1.66
N ALA A 148 9.46 0.37 -1.42
CA ALA A 148 10.08 -0.48 -2.44
C ALA A 148 9.12 -0.74 -3.61
N VAL A 149 7.84 -1.00 -3.32
CA VAL A 149 6.77 -1.14 -4.33
C VAL A 149 6.68 0.13 -5.19
N ILE A 150 6.73 1.31 -4.56
CA ILE A 150 6.71 2.61 -5.27
C ILE A 150 7.93 2.77 -6.19
N ASN A 151 9.13 2.42 -5.71
CA ASN A 151 10.33 2.49 -6.54
C ASN A 151 10.27 1.48 -7.71
N GLN A 152 9.67 0.30 -7.51
CA GLN A 152 9.44 -0.67 -8.58
C GLN A 152 8.46 -0.13 -9.63
N LEU A 153 7.39 0.57 -9.21
CA LEU A 153 6.47 1.22 -10.15
C LEU A 153 7.19 2.30 -10.96
N ILE A 154 8.05 3.10 -10.34
CA ILE A 154 8.84 4.12 -11.05
C ILE A 154 9.74 3.46 -12.11
N LEU A 155 10.39 2.34 -11.77
CA LEU A 155 11.21 1.59 -12.71
C LEU A 155 10.37 0.99 -13.85
N HIS A 156 9.20 0.42 -13.53
CA HIS A 156 8.24 -0.08 -14.51
C HIS A 156 7.80 1.03 -15.48
N ILE A 157 7.53 2.24 -14.97
CA ILE A 157 7.16 3.41 -15.78
C ILE A 157 8.28 3.79 -16.76
N ASP A 158 9.53 3.77 -16.32
CA ASP A 158 10.67 4.08 -17.17
C ASP A 158 10.89 3.00 -18.24
N GLU A 159 10.91 1.72 -17.86
CA GLU A 159 11.04 0.61 -18.82
C GLU A 159 9.88 0.59 -19.83
N PHE A 160 8.64 0.81 -19.36
CA PHE A 160 7.47 0.91 -20.24
C PHE A 160 7.63 2.03 -21.27
N ARG A 161 8.07 3.23 -20.86
CA ARG A 161 8.28 4.36 -21.76
C ARG A 161 9.33 4.02 -22.82
N ASP A 162 10.45 3.44 -22.39
CA ASP A 162 11.63 3.27 -23.23
C ASP A 162 11.48 2.08 -24.21
N THR A 163 10.70 1.06 -23.86
CA THR A 163 10.54 -0.18 -24.66
C THR A 163 9.22 -0.27 -25.44
N ARG A 164 8.35 0.77 -25.39
CA ARG A 164 6.99 0.66 -25.96
C ARG A 164 6.93 0.49 -27.48
N GLU A 165 7.90 1.06 -28.19
CA GLU A 165 8.00 1.02 -29.65
C GLU A 165 8.89 -0.13 -30.15
N ASP A 166 9.48 -0.92 -29.25
CA ASP A 166 10.34 -2.04 -29.63
C ASP A 166 9.53 -3.11 -30.37
N ASP A 167 10.09 -3.61 -31.47
CA ASP A 167 9.50 -4.70 -32.27
C ASP A 167 9.29 -5.96 -31.42
N GLU A 168 10.25 -6.27 -30.56
CA GLU A 168 10.16 -7.32 -29.55
C GLU A 168 10.12 -6.71 -28.14
N LYS A 169 8.96 -6.81 -27.48
CA LYS A 169 8.73 -6.22 -26.15
C LYS A 169 9.33 -7.10 -25.05
N ILE A 170 10.64 -7.00 -24.84
CA ILE A 170 11.33 -7.67 -23.74
C ILE A 170 11.27 -6.77 -22.50
N ARG A 171 10.30 -7.00 -21.62
CA ARG A 171 10.14 -6.26 -20.36
C ARG A 171 10.49 -7.14 -19.17
N SER A 172 11.39 -6.65 -18.33
CA SER A 172 11.81 -7.36 -17.13
C SER A 172 11.06 -6.89 -15.89
N VAL A 173 10.49 -5.67 -15.91
CA VAL A 173 9.88 -5.02 -14.76
C VAL A 173 8.37 -4.96 -14.95
N LEU A 174 7.67 -5.88 -14.30
CA LEU A 174 6.21 -5.94 -14.34
C LEU A 174 5.58 -4.84 -13.47
N PHE A 175 4.33 -4.50 -13.80
CA PHE A 175 3.52 -3.59 -13.00
C PHE A 175 3.31 -4.19 -11.59
N PRO A 176 3.70 -3.48 -10.51
CA PRO A 176 3.50 -3.96 -9.15
C PRO A 176 2.04 -3.80 -8.74
N THR A 177 1.29 -4.90 -8.77
CA THR A 177 -0.15 -4.91 -8.47
C THR A 177 -0.48 -4.37 -7.08
N GLU A 178 0.45 -4.45 -6.15
CA GLU A 178 0.41 -3.96 -4.77
C GLU A 178 0.12 -2.46 -4.67
N ILE A 179 0.44 -1.69 -5.71
CA ILE A 179 0.06 -0.28 -5.81
C ILE A 179 -1.46 -0.12 -5.78
N ASN A 180 -2.20 -0.98 -6.49
CA ASN A 180 -3.66 -0.88 -6.52
C ASN A 180 -4.28 -1.20 -5.15
N SER A 181 -3.67 -2.12 -4.38
CA SER A 181 -4.08 -2.40 -3.01
C SER A 181 -3.82 -1.20 -2.10
N MET A 182 -2.60 -0.65 -2.12
CA MET A 182 -2.18 0.46 -1.27
C MET A 182 -3.08 1.71 -1.42
N PHE A 183 -3.58 1.99 -2.62
CA PHE A 183 -4.50 3.10 -2.92
C PHE A 183 -6.00 2.69 -2.93
N GLY A 184 -6.33 1.49 -2.42
CA GLY A 184 -7.70 1.02 -2.24
C GLY A 184 -8.49 0.89 -3.54
N LEU A 185 -7.84 0.48 -4.63
CA LEU A 185 -8.47 0.16 -5.92
C LEU A 185 -8.82 -1.32 -6.05
N LYS A 186 -7.95 -2.20 -5.57
CA LYS A 186 -8.17 -3.65 -5.58
C LYS A 186 -7.32 -4.30 -4.48
N PRO A 187 -7.93 -4.98 -3.50
CA PRO A 187 -7.19 -5.69 -2.47
C PRO A 187 -6.39 -6.86 -3.07
N ILE A 188 -5.35 -7.29 -2.38
CA ILE A 188 -4.56 -8.47 -2.74
C ILE A 188 -4.63 -9.48 -1.61
N ASP A 189 -4.76 -10.76 -1.96
CA ASP A 189 -4.66 -11.87 -1.01
C ASP A 189 -3.18 -12.04 -0.61
N GLY A 190 -2.79 -11.36 0.47
CA GLY A 190 -1.45 -11.41 1.03
C GLY A 190 -1.38 -12.23 2.32
N ASN A 191 -0.35 -11.96 3.12
CA ASN A 191 -0.23 -12.51 4.46
C ASN A 191 -0.65 -11.46 5.50
N MET A 192 -1.39 -11.88 6.51
CA MET A 192 -1.65 -11.02 7.68
C MET A 192 -0.33 -10.59 8.33
N LEU A 193 -0.23 -9.30 8.64
CA LEU A 193 0.88 -8.83 9.48
C LEU A 193 0.77 -9.46 10.87
N PRO A 194 1.88 -9.88 11.48
CA PRO A 194 1.83 -10.81 12.59
C PRO A 194 1.34 -10.22 13.91
N SER A 195 1.43 -8.91 14.17
CA SER A 195 1.18 -8.35 15.51
C SER A 195 -0.30 -8.05 15.75
N VAL A 196 -0.88 -8.66 16.78
CA VAL A 196 -2.20 -8.27 17.32
C VAL A 196 -2.12 -6.87 17.94
N GLU A 197 -1.01 -6.53 18.58
CA GLU A 197 -0.81 -5.24 19.25
C GLU A 197 -0.80 -4.07 18.25
N ALA A 198 -0.32 -4.29 17.03
CA ALA A 198 -0.42 -3.32 15.94
C ALA A 198 -1.88 -3.07 15.51
N LEU A 199 -2.71 -4.13 15.51
CA LEU A 199 -4.13 -4.02 15.20
C LEU A 199 -4.91 -3.33 16.32
N GLU A 200 -4.62 -3.66 17.59
CA GLU A 200 -5.18 -2.99 18.77
C GLU A 200 -4.86 -1.49 18.75
N CYS A 201 -3.61 -1.12 18.46
CA CYS A 201 -3.20 0.27 18.28
C CYS A 201 -4.02 0.97 17.18
N LEU A 202 -4.20 0.33 16.03
CA LEU A 202 -4.99 0.89 14.94
C LEU A 202 -6.45 1.10 15.35
N ILE A 203 -7.05 0.13 16.02
CA ILE A 203 -8.43 0.24 16.52
C ILE A 203 -8.53 1.37 17.53
N GLU A 204 -7.58 1.49 18.45
CA GLU A 204 -7.56 2.55 19.44
C GLU A 204 -7.51 3.95 18.79
N ASN A 205 -6.64 4.16 17.79
CA ASN A 205 -6.61 5.43 17.05
C ASN A 205 -7.93 5.70 16.32
N LEU A 206 -8.50 4.68 15.67
CA LEU A 206 -9.78 4.82 14.96
C LEU A 206 -10.94 5.10 15.93
N GLN A 207 -10.91 4.57 17.15
CA GLN A 207 -11.89 4.88 18.19
C GLN A 207 -11.75 6.32 18.70
N GLN A 208 -10.51 6.78 18.90
CA GLN A 208 -10.24 8.17 19.33
C GLN A 208 -10.74 9.19 18.30
N ASP A 209 -10.68 8.83 17.02
CA ASP A 209 -11.14 9.66 15.90
C ASP A 209 -12.65 9.51 15.58
N ASP A 210 -13.41 8.71 16.34
CA ASP A 210 -14.81 8.36 16.05
C ASP A 210 -15.03 7.76 14.64
N LYS A 211 -14.03 6.99 14.17
CA LYS A 211 -14.03 6.32 12.86
C LYS A 211 -14.26 4.82 12.96
N PHE A 212 -13.97 4.18 14.09
CA PHE A 212 -14.09 2.74 14.23
C PHE A 212 -15.54 2.26 14.12
N ILE A 213 -15.80 1.22 13.33
CA ILE A 213 -17.13 0.61 13.19
C ILE A 213 -17.14 -0.79 13.78
N GLU A 214 -16.31 -1.70 13.27
CA GLU A 214 -16.23 -3.07 13.77
C GLU A 214 -14.91 -3.76 13.39
N ILE A 215 -14.63 -4.87 14.06
CA ILE A 215 -13.57 -5.82 13.72
C ILE A 215 -14.19 -7.22 13.64
N SER A 216 -13.90 -7.94 12.56
CA SER A 216 -14.32 -9.32 12.38
C SER A 216 -13.12 -10.26 12.39
N LEU A 217 -13.01 -11.04 13.46
CA LEU A 217 -12.02 -12.11 13.64
C LEU A 217 -12.72 -13.47 13.72
N GLY A 218 -11.96 -14.54 13.54
CA GLY A 218 -12.49 -15.90 13.52
C GLY A 218 -13.18 -16.28 12.21
N ILE A 219 -12.93 -15.54 11.13
CA ILE A 219 -13.45 -15.82 9.79
C ILE A 219 -12.29 -15.99 8.80
N GLU A 220 -12.58 -16.57 7.63
CA GLU A 220 -11.58 -16.85 6.59
C GLU A 220 -10.86 -15.58 6.12
N LYS A 221 -11.63 -14.51 5.86
CA LYS A 221 -11.13 -13.19 5.48
C LYS A 221 -11.43 -12.17 6.58
N PRO A 222 -10.62 -12.13 7.65
CA PRO A 222 -10.83 -11.18 8.74
C PRO A 222 -10.63 -9.75 8.24
N TYR A 223 -11.37 -8.81 8.80
CA TYR A 223 -11.34 -7.42 8.38
C TYR A 223 -11.61 -6.47 9.53
N ILE A 224 -11.20 -5.21 9.35
CA ILE A 224 -11.62 -4.06 10.14
C ILE A 224 -12.49 -3.17 9.26
N ALA A 225 -13.59 -2.64 9.80
CA ALA A 225 -14.42 -1.65 9.15
C ALA A 225 -14.31 -0.31 9.89
N TYR A 226 -14.18 0.77 9.12
CA TYR A 226 -14.08 2.13 9.66
C TYR A 226 -14.70 3.15 8.71
N LYS A 227 -15.02 4.33 9.24
CA LYS A 227 -15.53 5.47 8.50
C LYS A 227 -14.37 6.31 7.95
N LYS A 228 -14.42 6.63 6.66
CA LYS A 228 -13.55 7.63 6.01
C LYS A 228 -14.45 8.58 5.23
N GLU A 229 -14.46 9.85 5.62
CA GLU A 229 -15.45 10.84 5.15
C GLU A 229 -16.89 10.31 5.38
N ASP A 230 -17.72 10.25 4.35
CA ASP A 230 -19.09 9.72 4.39
C ASP A 230 -19.20 8.25 3.95
N LYS A 231 -18.07 7.53 3.86
CA LYS A 231 -18.04 6.14 3.37
C LYS A 231 -17.58 5.17 4.46
N PHE A 232 -18.19 4.00 4.44
CA PHE A 232 -17.72 2.83 5.18
C PHE A 232 -16.67 2.10 4.36
N ILE A 233 -15.50 1.89 4.96
CA ILE A 233 -14.38 1.19 4.35
C ILE A 233 -14.17 -0.13 5.08
N THR A 234 -14.19 -1.23 4.32
CA THR A 234 -13.76 -2.55 4.80
C THR A 234 -12.32 -2.78 4.38
N LEU A 235 -11.44 -3.04 5.35
CA LEU A 235 -10.04 -3.34 5.14
C LEU A 235 -9.75 -4.76 5.63
N PHE A 236 -9.48 -5.67 4.68
CA PHE A 236 -9.10 -7.04 5.00
C PHE A 236 -7.70 -7.08 5.62
N LEU A 237 -7.51 -7.89 6.66
CA LEU A 237 -6.26 -7.94 7.41
C LEU A 237 -5.14 -8.65 6.64
N ASP A 238 -5.48 -9.40 5.59
CA ASP A 238 -4.57 -10.03 4.65
C ASP A 238 -4.25 -9.16 3.42
N ASP A 239 -4.87 -7.98 3.28
CA ASP A 239 -4.50 -6.96 2.27
C ASP A 239 -3.22 -6.25 2.69
N THR A 240 -2.11 -6.98 2.65
CA THR A 240 -0.84 -6.63 3.29
C THR A 240 -0.35 -5.22 2.93
N PRO A 241 -0.31 -4.77 1.66
CA PRO A 241 0.20 -3.44 1.33
C PRO A 241 -0.64 -2.32 1.97
N LYS A 242 -1.97 -2.46 1.99
CA LYS A 242 -2.88 -1.45 2.55
C LYS A 242 -2.85 -1.43 4.07
N ILE A 243 -2.91 -2.58 4.74
CA ILE A 243 -2.75 -2.67 6.21
C ILE A 243 -1.38 -2.13 6.65
N ARG A 244 -0.31 -2.47 5.94
CA ARG A 244 1.03 -1.95 6.21
C ARG A 244 1.11 -0.43 6.10
N GLN A 245 0.44 0.13 5.09
CA GLN A 245 0.35 1.57 4.92
C GLN A 245 -0.45 2.22 6.04
N MET A 246 -1.55 1.59 6.46
CA MET A 246 -2.38 2.06 7.57
C MET A 246 -1.59 2.10 8.88
N TYR A 247 -0.89 1.03 9.23
CA TYR A 247 -0.03 0.99 10.42
C TYR A 247 1.10 2.03 10.38
N PHE A 248 1.56 2.42 9.18
CA PHE A 248 2.57 3.46 9.05
C PHE A 248 2.00 4.85 9.35
N ILE A 249 0.87 5.18 8.74
CA ILE A 249 0.19 6.48 8.90
C ILE A 249 -0.24 6.67 10.35
N GLU A 250 -0.75 5.61 10.97
CA GLU A 250 -1.26 5.61 12.35
C GLU A 250 -0.18 5.36 13.41
N TYR A 251 1.09 5.25 13.01
CA TYR A 251 2.22 4.98 13.93
C TYR A 251 2.05 3.71 14.78
N CYS A 252 1.41 2.68 14.21
CA CYS A 252 1.01 1.45 14.90
C CYS A 252 1.91 0.24 14.60
N PHE A 253 3.13 0.43 14.10
CA PHE A 253 4.10 -0.67 14.07
C PHE A 253 4.54 -1.02 15.50
N LYS A 254 4.00 -2.14 16.02
CA LYS A 254 4.35 -2.72 17.31
C LYS A 254 5.10 -4.03 17.14
N SER A 255 5.92 -4.38 18.14
CA SER A 255 6.54 -5.69 18.22
C SER A 255 5.48 -6.77 18.37
N THR A 256 5.68 -7.91 17.71
CA THR A 256 4.75 -9.04 17.82
C THR A 256 4.84 -9.68 19.20
N GLY A 257 3.80 -9.51 20.02
CA GLY A 257 3.58 -10.35 21.19
C GLY A 257 2.77 -11.57 20.77
N VAL A 258 1.50 -11.38 20.42
CA VAL A 258 0.62 -12.43 19.89
C VAL A 258 0.57 -12.41 18.37
N ARG A 259 0.71 -13.60 17.75
CA ARG A 259 0.59 -13.77 16.31
C ARG A 259 -0.87 -13.72 15.87
N LEU A 260 -1.26 -12.68 15.13
CA LEU A 260 -2.63 -12.44 14.65
C LEU A 260 -3.19 -13.63 13.88
N LYS A 261 -2.38 -14.27 13.01
CA LYS A 261 -2.80 -15.48 12.30
C LYS A 261 -3.19 -16.63 13.24
N ASN A 262 -2.47 -16.81 14.35
CA ASN A 262 -2.74 -17.88 15.31
C ASN A 262 -3.99 -17.55 16.13
N LEU A 263 -4.16 -16.30 16.55
CA LEU A 263 -5.38 -15.84 17.22
C LEU A 263 -6.60 -16.05 16.32
N ASN A 264 -6.54 -15.55 15.08
CA ASN A 264 -7.64 -15.70 14.12
C ASN A 264 -7.96 -17.18 13.86
N PHE A 265 -6.95 -18.05 13.78
CA PHE A 265 -7.14 -19.49 13.63
C PHE A 265 -7.87 -20.12 14.82
N ALA A 266 -7.49 -19.78 16.06
CA ALA A 266 -8.18 -20.27 17.25
C ALA A 266 -9.66 -19.83 17.27
N LEU A 267 -9.93 -18.58 16.90
CA LEU A 267 -11.29 -18.05 16.81
C LEU A 267 -12.09 -18.66 15.65
N GLN A 268 -11.46 -18.94 14.50
CA GLN A 268 -12.09 -19.68 13.40
C GLN A 268 -12.51 -21.08 13.84
N TYR A 269 -11.72 -21.72 14.69
CA TYR A 269 -12.02 -23.04 15.20
C TYR A 269 -13.26 -23.04 16.11
N LEU A 270 -13.45 -22.01 16.94
CA LEU A 270 -14.70 -21.80 17.71
C LEU A 270 -15.90 -21.67 16.77
N ASN A 271 -15.82 -20.78 15.77
CA ASN A 271 -16.90 -20.55 14.82
C ASN A 271 -17.29 -21.82 14.03
N LYS A 272 -16.30 -22.61 13.59
CA LYS A 272 -16.54 -23.89 12.90
C LYS A 272 -17.28 -24.92 13.77
N ASN A 273 -17.15 -24.82 15.09
CA ASN A 273 -17.86 -25.67 16.06
C ASN A 273 -19.13 -24.99 16.62
N ASN A 274 -19.60 -23.90 16.02
CA ASN A 274 -20.78 -23.14 16.46
C ASN A 274 -20.68 -22.63 17.91
N ILE A 275 -19.47 -22.36 18.40
CA ILE A 275 -19.25 -21.79 19.72
C ILE A 275 -19.13 -20.27 19.58
N GLN A 276 -20.10 -19.56 20.16
CA GLN A 276 -20.07 -18.09 20.21
C GLN A 276 -18.98 -17.59 21.16
N PHE A 277 -18.32 -16.51 20.77
CA PHE A 277 -17.36 -15.78 21.58
C PHE A 277 -17.57 -14.27 21.43
N ALA A 278 -17.11 -13.50 22.41
CA ALA A 278 -17.16 -12.04 22.38
C ALA A 278 -15.78 -11.44 22.69
N ILE A 279 -15.48 -10.32 22.02
CA ILE A 279 -14.38 -9.42 22.36
C ILE A 279 -15.02 -8.21 23.05
N GLU A 280 -14.94 -8.14 24.36
CA GLU A 280 -15.62 -7.06 25.12
C GLU A 280 -14.83 -5.74 25.09
N ASN A 281 -13.50 -5.83 24.95
CA ASN A 281 -12.62 -4.67 24.93
C ASN A 281 -11.68 -4.73 23.73
N TYR A 282 -11.93 -3.87 22.73
CA TYR A 282 -11.10 -3.84 21.52
C TYR A 282 -9.66 -3.31 21.74
N LYS A 283 -9.34 -2.79 22.92
CA LYS A 283 -7.95 -2.52 23.32
C LYS A 283 -7.19 -3.80 23.68
N ASN A 284 -7.88 -4.92 23.86
CA ASN A 284 -7.29 -6.22 24.11
C ASN A 284 -8.03 -7.32 23.33
N LEU A 285 -7.66 -7.49 22.06
CA LEU A 285 -8.24 -8.51 21.17
C LEU A 285 -7.91 -9.94 21.61
N THR A 286 -6.98 -10.11 22.56
CA THR A 286 -6.63 -11.42 23.11
C THR A 286 -7.49 -11.84 24.29
N ASP A 287 -8.25 -10.92 24.87
CA ASP A 287 -9.22 -11.19 25.94
C ASP A 287 -10.58 -11.53 25.31
N ILE A 288 -10.97 -12.79 25.45
CA ILE A 288 -12.13 -13.37 24.78
C ILE A 288 -13.06 -13.97 25.84
N VAL A 289 -14.35 -13.70 25.74
CA VAL A 289 -15.37 -14.40 26.53
C VAL A 289 -15.95 -15.53 25.70
N ILE A 290 -15.92 -16.75 26.22
CA ILE A 290 -16.50 -17.94 25.58
C ILE A 290 -17.48 -18.56 26.56
N LYS A 291 -18.78 -18.61 26.23
CA LYS A 291 -19.86 -19.10 27.11
C LYS A 291 -19.77 -18.52 28.54
N ASP A 292 -19.68 -17.19 28.64
CA ASP A 292 -19.57 -16.42 29.90
C ASP A 292 -18.31 -16.70 30.74
N LYS A 293 -17.31 -17.39 30.19
CA LYS A 293 -16.03 -17.64 30.84
C LYS A 293 -14.92 -16.78 30.22
N PRO A 294 -14.05 -16.15 31.02
CA PRO A 294 -12.97 -15.34 30.51
C PRO A 294 -11.79 -16.20 30.05
N PHE A 295 -11.32 -15.91 28.84
CA PHE A 295 -10.13 -16.50 28.24
C PHE A 295 -9.15 -15.41 27.84
N LYS A 296 -7.85 -15.70 27.98
CA LYS A 296 -6.78 -14.87 27.42
C LYS A 296 -5.86 -15.69 26.54
N PHE A 297 -5.71 -15.27 25.29
CA PHE A 297 -4.79 -15.87 24.33
C PHE A 297 -3.43 -15.20 24.42
N ILE A 298 -2.38 -15.98 24.66
CA ILE A 298 -1.01 -15.47 24.71
C ILE A 298 -0.12 -16.23 23.73
N TYR A 299 1.08 -15.73 23.50
CA TYR A 299 2.07 -16.42 22.69
C TYR A 299 3.44 -16.35 23.38
N LYS A 300 3.83 -17.45 24.04
CA LYS A 300 5.11 -17.59 24.74
C LYS A 300 5.80 -18.86 24.29
N TYR A 301 7.10 -18.78 24.00
CA TYR A 301 7.88 -19.97 23.63
C TYR A 301 7.84 -21.04 24.73
N CYS A 302 8.01 -20.61 25.98
CA CYS A 302 7.72 -21.38 27.18
C CYS A 302 7.09 -20.43 28.20
N LEU A 303 5.83 -20.67 28.57
CA LEU A 303 5.15 -19.92 29.62
C LEU A 303 5.69 -20.36 30.99
N SER A 304 6.29 -19.43 31.72
CA SER A 304 6.95 -19.71 33.00
C SER A 304 6.16 -19.18 34.22
N LYS A 305 6.53 -19.65 35.41
CA LYS A 305 6.07 -19.07 36.69
C LYS A 305 6.30 -17.55 36.77
N ALA A 306 7.45 -17.07 36.30
CA ALA A 306 7.79 -15.65 36.35
C ALA A 306 6.87 -14.82 35.44
N ASP A 307 6.50 -15.35 34.26
CA ASP A 307 5.52 -14.71 33.39
C ASP A 307 4.16 -14.54 34.07
N LEU A 308 3.68 -15.56 34.80
CA LEU A 308 2.40 -15.50 35.50
C LEU A 308 2.42 -14.50 36.65
N ILE A 309 3.51 -14.44 37.41
CA ILE A 309 3.68 -13.46 38.49
C ILE A 309 3.68 -12.04 37.91
N ALA A 310 4.38 -11.82 36.81
CA ALA A 310 4.42 -10.52 36.13
C ALA A 310 3.06 -10.15 35.50
N PHE A 311 2.33 -11.15 35.00
CA PHE A 311 1.02 -10.95 34.38
C PHE A 311 -0.09 -10.67 35.41
N ALA A 312 0.02 -11.23 36.62
CA ALA A 312 -0.95 -11.08 37.71
C ALA A 312 -2.42 -11.29 37.29
N PRO A 313 -2.76 -12.43 36.66
CA PRO A 313 -4.12 -12.70 36.19
C PRO A 313 -5.16 -12.71 37.31
N GLN A 314 -6.38 -12.33 36.94
CA GLN A 314 -7.55 -12.48 37.81
C GLN A 314 -7.91 -13.95 38.00
N LYS A 315 -8.49 -14.25 39.16
CA LYS A 315 -9.03 -15.57 39.48
C LYS A 315 -10.02 -16.03 38.41
N ASP A 316 -10.07 -17.34 38.17
CA ASP A 316 -10.96 -18.03 37.22
C ASP A 316 -10.66 -17.75 35.73
N LEU A 317 -9.63 -16.96 35.41
CA LEU A 317 -9.16 -16.76 34.03
C LEU A 317 -8.57 -18.05 33.46
N THR A 318 -8.89 -18.35 32.20
CA THR A 318 -8.22 -19.41 31.44
C THR A 318 -7.23 -18.80 30.44
N ILE A 319 -5.94 -19.09 30.61
CA ILE A 319 -4.87 -18.62 29.72
C ILE A 319 -4.53 -19.72 28.71
N ILE A 320 -4.59 -19.39 27.42
CA ILE A 320 -4.26 -20.30 26.33
C ILE A 320 -2.94 -19.84 25.69
N ASN A 321 -1.92 -20.70 25.75
CA ASN A 321 -0.70 -20.44 25.00
C ASN A 321 -0.83 -20.94 23.56
N LEU A 322 -0.85 -20.01 22.61
CA LEU A 322 -0.97 -20.27 21.16
C LEU A 322 0.31 -20.84 20.53
N HIS A 323 1.42 -20.87 21.25
CA HIS A 323 2.66 -21.48 20.78
C HIS A 323 2.61 -23.00 20.97
N ASN A 324 2.81 -23.78 19.90
CA ASN A 324 2.71 -25.24 19.96
C ASN A 324 3.91 -26.00 19.33
N TRP A 325 5.07 -25.35 19.16
CA TRP A 325 6.21 -26.06 18.53
C TRP A 325 6.71 -27.22 19.40
N ASN A 326 6.70 -27.06 20.72
CA ASN A 326 7.16 -28.11 21.65
C ASN A 326 6.00 -28.94 22.24
N SER A 327 4.85 -29.02 21.56
CA SER A 327 3.63 -29.67 22.05
C SER A 327 3.30 -29.25 23.50
N SER A 328 3.23 -30.21 24.43
CA SER A 328 2.94 -30.01 25.85
C SER A 328 4.02 -29.22 26.60
N SER A 329 5.24 -29.10 26.07
CA SER A 329 6.37 -28.46 26.75
C SER A 329 6.43 -26.94 26.56
N CYS A 330 5.37 -26.32 26.03
CA CYS A 330 5.25 -24.87 25.88
C CYS A 330 4.79 -24.15 27.17
N ILE A 331 4.46 -24.90 28.23
CA ILE A 331 4.12 -24.39 29.56
C ILE A 331 4.94 -25.16 30.58
N SER A 332 5.65 -24.47 31.47
CA SER A 332 6.52 -25.11 32.46
C SER A 332 5.71 -25.74 33.61
N ASN A 333 6.26 -26.77 34.26
CA ASN A 333 5.62 -27.40 35.43
C ASN A 333 5.43 -26.39 36.58
N GLU A 334 6.38 -25.49 36.79
CA GLU A 334 6.30 -24.42 37.79
C GLU A 334 5.20 -23.42 37.46
N ALA A 335 4.90 -23.20 36.18
CA ALA A 335 3.78 -22.37 35.75
C ALA A 335 2.44 -23.01 36.13
N TYR A 336 2.28 -24.33 35.95
CA TYR A 336 1.09 -25.05 36.41
C TYR A 336 0.90 -24.98 37.94
N ILE A 337 1.97 -25.21 38.71
CA ILE A 337 1.93 -25.08 40.18
C ILE A 337 1.53 -23.64 40.58
N GLN A 338 2.10 -22.64 39.91
CA GLN A 338 1.76 -21.24 40.18
C GLN A 338 0.30 -20.91 39.80
N ALA A 339 -0.22 -21.50 38.73
CA ALA A 339 -1.60 -21.31 38.32
C ALA A 339 -2.61 -21.85 39.34
N GLU A 340 -2.32 -23.00 39.96
CA GLU A 340 -3.14 -23.54 41.06
C GLU A 340 -3.18 -22.56 42.25
N ILE A 341 -2.02 -22.01 42.63
CA ILE A 341 -1.91 -20.99 43.70
C ILE A 341 -2.75 -19.75 43.37
N MET A 342 -2.76 -19.34 42.10
CA MET A 342 -3.50 -18.16 41.62
C MET A 342 -4.96 -18.46 41.31
N SER A 343 -5.40 -19.72 41.39
CA SER A 343 -6.74 -20.16 41.01
C SER A 343 -7.11 -19.78 39.56
N ILE A 344 -6.20 -20.07 38.61
CA ILE A 344 -6.38 -19.87 37.16
C ILE A 344 -6.17 -21.18 36.41
N ASN A 345 -6.63 -21.25 35.17
CA ASN A 345 -6.40 -22.40 34.27
C ASN A 345 -5.34 -22.06 33.22
N LEU A 346 -4.43 -23.00 32.92
CA LEU A 346 -3.46 -22.88 31.83
C LEU A 346 -3.64 -23.98 30.82
N TRP A 347 -3.86 -23.63 29.56
CA TRP A 347 -4.04 -24.60 28.48
C TRP A 347 -3.04 -24.37 27.35
N THR A 348 -2.56 -25.49 26.79
CA THR A 348 -1.98 -25.50 25.44
C THR A 348 -3.09 -25.31 24.41
N ILE A 349 -2.73 -24.99 23.17
CA ILE A 349 -3.71 -24.93 22.08
C ILE A 349 -4.42 -26.29 21.86
N ASP A 350 -3.72 -27.40 22.09
CA ASP A 350 -4.31 -28.74 21.95
C ASP A 350 -5.37 -29.00 23.02
N ASN A 351 -5.09 -28.63 24.28
CA ASN A 351 -6.07 -28.70 25.36
C ASN A 351 -7.29 -27.81 25.08
N PHE A 352 -7.07 -26.64 24.47
CA PHE A 352 -8.15 -25.76 24.05
C PHE A 352 -9.03 -26.41 22.95
N PHE A 353 -8.44 -27.07 21.96
CA PHE A 353 -9.23 -27.78 20.94
C PHE A 353 -9.98 -28.99 21.51
N ILE A 354 -9.39 -29.72 22.46
CA ILE A 354 -10.08 -30.79 23.19
C ILE A 354 -11.29 -30.22 23.94
N TYR A 355 -11.12 -29.10 24.64
CA TYR A 355 -12.22 -28.41 25.32
C TYR A 355 -13.35 -28.04 24.36
N ILE A 356 -13.03 -27.47 23.20
CA ILE A 356 -14.04 -27.10 22.19
C ILE A 356 -14.87 -28.30 21.72
N HIS A 357 -14.26 -29.48 21.54
CA HIS A 357 -14.98 -30.68 21.14
C HIS A 357 -15.94 -31.22 22.21
N GLN A 358 -15.74 -30.85 23.47
CA GLN A 358 -16.55 -31.32 24.60
C GLN A 358 -17.76 -30.43 24.88
N VAL A 359 -17.82 -29.25 24.25
CA VAL A 359 -18.64 -28.10 24.69
C VAL A 359 -19.79 -27.80 23.75
#